data_AF-A0A9P7NEY2-F1
#
_entry.id   AF-A0A9P7NEY2-F1
#
_cell.length_a   1.000
_cell.length_b   1.000
_cell.length_c   1.000
_cell.angle_alpha   90.00
_cell.angle_beta   90.00
_cell.angle_gamma   90.00
#
_symmetry.space_group_name_H-M   'P 1'
#
loop_
_entity.id
_entity.type
_entity.pdbx_description
1 polymer ?
#
loop_
_entity_poly.entity_id
_entity_poly.type
_entity_poly.pdbx_seq_one_letter_code
_entity_poly.pdbx_strand_id
1 'polypeptide(L)'
;MRSHVLLCAAALLLVGPTTASFDGNLNYRSPSGRHPRLGIDIGVVERRSWKRGSIAYAPSQLHFTHGVASGDPWPESIILWTRVAPSAESDASEVTVDGTAPLYSHETDKYVHADAHPICVEWKVFEGHDDDDDDKGHGHGHDAYGGASPRLVTSGTAYTTSDVDYTVKVEAKKLQPLTKYSYQFNICGSDSVKSPLGRTMTAPTKDDDVSKLSFAVFSCSNYGAGYFNVYGNAARKNKHDYVIHLGDYMYEYGKSGERATKPAGLVWSLHDYRTRHGLYRSDPDLQLLARSSAWITTWDDHEFSDNGYRDGFSGLNNTEDSFLKSGTMVSVDTRKVHAVRSYFEWMPIRQTDLDDGLRVWRSFQMGKLLDLVILDTRNYDRSITDLYWNKNYINRISDDPSRSMMGARQENWFYRTLSRSKKRGVIWRVIGNQVMFSRIFENDHWGTNGDAWDVG
;
A
#
# COMPACT_ATOMS: atom_id res chain seq x y z
N MET A 1 -37.00 66.80 13.13
CA MET A 1 -36.09 65.85 13.81
C MET A 1 -36.45 64.44 13.38
N ARG A 2 -35.72 63.86 12.42
CA ARG A 2 -35.84 62.45 12.03
C ARG A 2 -34.46 61.84 12.21
N SER A 3 -34.32 60.95 13.18
CA SER A 3 -33.08 60.23 13.46
C SER A 3 -32.93 59.07 12.48
N HIS A 4 -31.81 59.03 11.76
CA HIS A 4 -31.39 57.86 11.00
C HIS A 4 -30.57 56.94 11.90
N VAL A 5 -31.06 55.72 12.10
CA VAL A 5 -30.31 54.63 12.76
C VAL A 5 -29.54 53.90 11.66
N LEU A 6 -28.20 53.95 11.72
CA LEU A 6 -27.33 53.06 10.95
C LEU A 6 -27.41 51.65 11.54
N LEU A 7 -27.83 50.66 10.75
CA LEU A 7 -27.60 49.25 11.04
C LEU A 7 -26.23 48.85 10.47
N CYS A 8 -25.26 48.58 11.36
CA CYS A 8 -24.05 47.83 11.01
C CYS A 8 -24.40 46.34 10.91
N ALA A 9 -24.31 45.76 9.71
CA ALA A 9 -24.39 44.32 9.52
C ALA A 9 -23.02 43.69 9.85
N ALA A 10 -22.90 43.05 11.00
CA ALA A 10 -21.77 42.19 11.33
C ALA A 10 -21.91 40.87 10.55
N ALA A 11 -21.03 40.64 9.58
CA ALA A 11 -20.91 39.35 8.91
C ALA A 11 -20.29 38.34 9.89
N LEU A 12 -21.12 37.46 10.47
CA LEU A 12 -20.63 36.27 11.16
C LEU A 12 -20.09 35.28 10.12
N LEU A 13 -18.77 35.12 10.09
CA LEU A 13 -18.11 33.98 9.47
C LEU A 13 -18.47 32.72 10.29
N LEU A 14 -19.43 31.95 9.79
CA LEU A 14 -19.71 30.60 10.29
C LEU A 14 -18.57 29.67 9.85
N VAL A 15 -17.51 29.58 10.66
CA VAL A 15 -16.60 28.45 10.62
C VAL A 15 -17.37 27.26 11.20
N GLY A 16 -17.89 26.39 10.33
CA GLY A 16 -18.48 25.13 10.78
C GLY A 16 -17.44 24.33 11.56
N PRO A 17 -17.80 23.64 12.65
CA PRO A 17 -16.86 22.79 13.36
C PRO A 17 -16.41 21.70 12.40
N THR A 18 -15.15 21.74 11.98
CA THR A 18 -14.49 20.58 11.37
C THR A 18 -14.42 19.54 12.48
N THR A 19 -15.37 18.62 12.52
CA THR A 19 -15.28 17.46 13.40
C THR A 19 -14.03 16.69 12.97
N ALA A 20 -13.03 16.65 13.85
CA ALA A 20 -11.84 15.85 13.66
C ALA A 20 -12.24 14.39 13.49
N SER A 21 -12.24 13.90 12.26
CA SER A 21 -12.72 12.57 11.91
C SER A 21 -11.60 11.75 11.27
N PHE A 22 -11.49 10.51 11.72
CA PHE A 22 -10.55 9.53 11.17
C PHE A 22 -10.98 8.98 9.80
N ASP A 23 -12.20 9.27 9.33
CA ASP A 23 -12.74 8.83 8.03
C ASP A 23 -11.94 9.36 6.83
N GLY A 24 -11.21 10.46 7.04
CA GLY A 24 -10.30 11.04 6.06
C GLY A 24 -9.09 10.16 5.74
N ASN A 25 -8.72 9.25 6.64
CA ASN A 25 -7.63 8.31 6.46
C ASN A 25 -8.16 6.92 6.11
N LEU A 26 -7.85 6.47 4.89
CA LEU A 26 -8.31 5.21 4.33
C LEU A 26 -7.88 3.98 5.14
N ASN A 27 -6.86 4.08 5.99
CA ASN A 27 -6.40 2.97 6.83
C ASN A 27 -7.34 2.65 8.00
N TYR A 28 -8.25 3.56 8.37
CA TYR A 28 -9.31 3.30 9.36
C TYR A 28 -10.57 2.71 8.75
N ARG A 29 -10.75 2.81 7.44
CA ARG A 29 -11.96 2.30 6.81
C ARG A 29 -12.05 0.81 7.01
N SER A 30 -13.27 0.37 7.32
CA SER A 30 -13.59 -1.03 7.18
C SER A 30 -13.26 -1.46 5.76
N PRO A 31 -12.68 -2.67 5.56
CA PRO A 31 -12.84 -3.36 4.31
C PRO A 31 -14.29 -3.23 3.93
N SER A 32 -15.30 -3.70 4.67
CA SER A 32 -16.68 -3.66 4.16
C SER A 32 -17.44 -2.36 4.46
N GLY A 33 -17.97 -1.70 3.42
CA GLY A 33 -18.90 -0.59 3.56
C GLY A 33 -20.27 -0.99 4.13
N ARG A 34 -20.65 -2.28 4.00
CA ARG A 34 -21.88 -2.85 4.56
C ARG A 34 -21.69 -3.38 5.98
N HIS A 35 -20.46 -3.71 6.34
CA HIS A 35 -20.08 -4.17 7.67
C HIS A 35 -19.00 -3.25 8.26
N PRO A 36 -19.37 -2.03 8.71
CA PRO A 36 -18.42 -1.10 9.33
C PRO A 36 -17.69 -1.68 10.54
N ARG A 37 -18.31 -2.68 11.21
CA ARG A 37 -17.74 -3.40 12.36
C ARG A 37 -16.62 -4.38 12.00
N LEU A 38 -16.43 -4.68 10.73
CA LEU A 38 -15.27 -5.44 10.23
C LEU A 38 -14.11 -4.49 9.90
N GLY A 39 -14.08 -3.29 10.46
CA GLY A 39 -13.02 -2.28 10.33
C GLY A 39 -12.65 -1.75 11.71
N ILE A 40 -11.60 -0.92 11.78
CA ILE A 40 -11.30 -0.19 13.02
C ILE A 40 -12.55 0.61 13.40
N ASP A 41 -13.03 0.43 14.62
CA ASP A 41 -14.19 1.17 15.10
C ASP A 41 -13.79 2.63 15.34
N ILE A 42 -14.00 3.46 14.31
CA ILE A 42 -13.70 4.89 14.35
C ILE A 42 -14.38 5.58 15.53
N GLY A 43 -15.58 5.14 15.93
CA GLY A 43 -16.26 5.68 17.10
C GLY A 43 -15.53 5.38 18.41
N VAL A 44 -14.93 4.19 18.55
CA VAL A 44 -14.04 3.86 19.69
C VAL A 44 -12.78 4.72 19.65
N VAL A 45 -12.13 4.82 18.49
CA VAL A 45 -10.91 5.63 18.33
C VAL A 45 -11.17 7.10 18.65
N GLU A 46 -12.26 7.69 18.16
CA GLU A 46 -12.65 9.07 18.46
C GLU A 46 -12.92 9.28 19.95
N ARG A 47 -13.71 8.39 20.59
CA ARG A 47 -13.99 8.50 22.03
C ARG A 47 -12.73 8.42 22.88
N ARG A 48 -11.76 7.58 22.50
CA ARG A 48 -10.47 7.44 23.19
C ARG A 48 -9.58 8.66 22.94
N SER A 49 -9.48 9.09 21.69
CA SER A 49 -8.58 10.16 21.23
C SER A 49 -8.95 11.53 21.77
N TRP A 50 -10.24 11.81 21.90
CA TRP A 50 -10.76 13.11 22.32
C TRP A 50 -11.20 13.14 23.79
N LYS A 51 -10.79 12.14 24.58
CA LYS A 51 -11.08 12.08 26.02
C LYS A 51 -10.31 13.19 26.75
N ARG A 52 -10.95 13.80 27.75
CA ARG A 52 -10.33 14.83 28.60
C ARG A 52 -9.08 14.25 29.29
N GLY A 53 -7.92 14.83 29.00
CA GLY A 53 -6.61 14.40 29.50
C GLY A 53 -5.69 13.83 28.44
N SER A 54 -6.20 13.40 27.28
CA SER A 54 -5.40 13.07 26.10
C SER A 54 -4.88 14.37 25.48
N ILE A 55 -3.56 14.50 25.34
CA ILE A 55 -2.91 15.68 24.74
C ILE A 55 -2.28 15.29 23.41
N ALA A 56 -2.77 15.83 22.30
CA ALA A 56 -2.16 15.59 20.99
C ALA A 56 -0.65 15.87 21.00
N TYR A 57 0.12 15.09 20.24
CA TYR A 57 1.55 15.29 20.11
C TYR A 57 1.86 16.73 19.65
N ALA A 58 2.85 17.35 20.27
CA ALA A 58 3.37 18.61 19.76
C ALA A 58 4.03 18.35 18.40
N PRO A 59 3.87 19.25 17.40
CA PRO A 59 4.46 19.04 16.08
C PRO A 59 5.97 18.74 16.11
N SER A 60 6.73 19.35 17.03
CA SER A 60 8.16 19.13 17.21
C SER A 60 8.54 17.71 17.64
N GLN A 61 7.59 16.90 18.11
CA GLN A 61 7.78 15.50 18.49
C GLN A 61 7.55 14.55 17.32
N LEU A 62 7.09 15.03 16.16
CA LEU A 62 6.63 14.20 15.06
C LEU A 62 7.57 14.30 13.86
N HIS A 63 7.75 13.17 13.19
CA HIS A 63 8.60 13.06 12.01
C HIS A 63 7.94 12.22 10.93
N PHE A 64 8.15 12.60 9.66
CA PHE A 64 7.79 11.77 8.50
C PHE A 64 8.83 10.66 8.31
N THR A 65 8.77 9.65 9.16
CA THR A 65 9.87 8.69 9.39
C THR A 65 10.20 7.78 8.21
N HIS A 66 9.26 7.56 7.28
CA HIS A 66 9.38 6.59 6.18
C HIS A 66 9.11 7.23 4.80
N GLY A 67 9.34 8.54 4.71
CA GLY A 67 9.11 9.33 3.50
C GLY A 67 7.64 9.34 3.08
N VAL A 68 7.41 9.55 1.79
CA VAL A 68 6.08 9.61 1.17
C VAL A 68 6.01 8.65 0.00
N ALA A 69 4.80 8.27 -0.39
CA ALA A 69 4.55 7.49 -1.59
C ALA A 69 3.24 7.89 -2.26
N SER A 70 3.11 7.56 -3.53
CA SER A 70 1.86 7.68 -4.26
C SER A 70 1.60 6.42 -5.08
N GLY A 71 0.34 6.11 -5.37
CA GLY A 71 0.01 4.88 -6.06
C GLY A 71 -1.44 4.72 -6.44
N ASP A 72 -1.70 3.60 -7.12
CA ASP A 72 -2.91 3.31 -7.86
C ASP A 72 -3.42 4.55 -8.63
N PRO A 73 -2.73 5.00 -9.69
CA PRO A 73 -3.18 6.16 -10.44
C PRO A 73 -4.51 5.87 -11.13
N TRP A 74 -5.53 6.67 -10.85
CA TRP A 74 -6.77 6.76 -11.62
C TRP A 74 -6.79 8.06 -12.42
N PRO A 75 -7.71 8.22 -13.38
CA PRO A 75 -7.73 9.42 -14.22
C PRO A 75 -7.93 10.72 -13.42
N GLU A 76 -8.77 10.68 -12.39
CA GLU A 76 -9.12 11.88 -11.62
C GLU A 76 -8.71 11.79 -10.15
N SER A 77 -7.99 10.73 -9.77
CA SER A 77 -7.56 10.54 -8.39
C SER A 77 -6.30 9.69 -8.23
N ILE A 78 -5.61 9.89 -7.11
CA ILE A 78 -4.41 9.15 -6.75
C ILE A 78 -4.36 8.89 -5.25
N ILE A 79 -3.78 7.75 -4.85
CA ILE A 79 -3.50 7.50 -3.44
C ILE A 79 -2.22 8.22 -3.06
N LEU A 80 -2.28 8.97 -1.97
CA LEU A 80 -1.11 9.55 -1.31
C LEU A 80 -0.92 8.84 0.03
N TRP A 81 0.33 8.51 0.34
CA TRP A 81 0.69 7.76 1.52
C TRP A 81 1.88 8.40 2.24
N THR A 82 1.87 8.35 3.58
CA THR A 82 3.02 8.64 4.43
C THR A 82 2.87 7.93 5.78
N ARG A 83 3.94 7.90 6.59
CA ARG A 83 3.88 7.60 8.02
C ARG A 83 4.41 8.77 8.83
N VAL A 84 3.70 9.20 9.86
CA VAL A 84 4.11 10.30 10.72
C VAL A 84 4.01 9.93 12.19
N ALA A 85 5.15 9.77 12.84
CA ALA A 85 5.23 9.13 14.15
C ALA A 85 6.29 9.81 15.02
N PRO A 86 6.21 9.63 16.36
CA PRO A 86 7.25 10.11 17.27
C PRO A 86 8.56 9.32 17.18
N SER A 87 8.52 8.11 16.61
CA SER A 87 9.71 7.28 16.38
C SER A 87 9.62 6.50 15.07
N ALA A 88 10.77 5.99 14.62
CA ALA A 88 10.83 5.08 13.47
C ALA A 88 10.37 3.64 13.80
N GLU A 89 10.22 3.31 15.08
CA GLU A 89 9.74 2.00 15.51
C GLU A 89 8.23 1.88 15.25
N SER A 90 7.80 0.70 14.80
CA SER A 90 6.39 0.39 14.63
C SER A 90 5.69 0.30 15.98
N ASP A 91 4.39 0.61 15.99
CA ASP A 91 3.57 0.44 17.18
C ASP A 91 3.48 -1.04 17.57
N ALA A 92 3.87 -1.35 18.81
CA ALA A 92 3.86 -2.71 19.35
C ALA A 92 2.46 -3.24 19.65
N SER A 93 1.40 -2.45 19.44
CA SER A 93 0.05 -2.85 19.78
C SER A 93 -0.59 -3.73 18.69
N GLU A 94 -1.05 -4.90 19.11
CA GLU A 94 -1.75 -5.91 18.30
C GLU A 94 -3.28 -5.74 18.36
N VAL A 95 -3.75 -4.55 18.77
CA VAL A 95 -5.13 -4.22 19.23
C VAL A 95 -6.24 -4.77 18.34
N THR A 96 -6.01 -4.88 17.04
CA THR A 96 -7.05 -5.18 16.05
C THR A 96 -7.16 -6.67 15.68
N VAL A 97 -6.29 -7.52 16.24
CA VAL A 97 -6.11 -8.91 15.76
C VAL A 97 -5.78 -9.95 16.84
N ASP A 98 -5.64 -9.56 18.12
CA ASP A 98 -5.39 -10.52 19.20
C ASP A 98 -6.67 -11.29 19.61
N GLY A 99 -6.60 -12.62 19.63
CA GLY A 99 -7.71 -13.54 19.98
C GLY A 99 -8.43 -14.21 18.80
N THR A 100 -9.46 -15.01 19.08
CA THR A 100 -10.37 -15.60 18.05
C THR A 100 -11.38 -14.58 17.51
N ALA A 101 -11.12 -13.30 17.76
CA ALA A 101 -12.06 -12.24 17.47
C ALA A 101 -12.04 -11.89 15.97
N PRO A 102 -13.18 -11.48 15.39
CA PRO A 102 -13.22 -11.01 14.02
C PRO A 102 -12.22 -9.88 13.79
N LEU A 103 -11.80 -9.74 12.53
CA LEU A 103 -11.07 -8.60 11.98
C LEU A 103 -11.53 -7.30 12.70
N TYR A 104 -10.63 -6.64 13.43
CA TYR A 104 -10.84 -5.34 14.06
C TYR A 104 -11.76 -5.29 15.30
N SER A 105 -11.87 -6.37 16.05
CA SER A 105 -12.55 -6.31 17.35
C SER A 105 -11.73 -5.55 18.39
N HIS A 106 -12.20 -4.36 18.78
CA HIS A 106 -11.67 -3.58 19.91
C HIS A 106 -12.23 -4.04 21.28
N GLU A 107 -12.93 -5.17 21.36
CA GLU A 107 -13.38 -5.76 22.64
C GLU A 107 -12.20 -6.19 23.54
N THR A 108 -10.98 -6.14 23.01
CA THR A 108 -9.70 -6.38 23.69
C THR A 108 -9.13 -5.14 24.41
N ASP A 109 -9.85 -4.00 24.46
CA ASP A 109 -9.45 -2.74 25.12
C ASP A 109 -8.92 -2.93 26.57
N LYS A 110 -9.35 -3.98 27.29
CA LYS A 110 -8.85 -4.31 28.64
C LYS A 110 -7.43 -4.92 28.67
N TYR A 111 -6.89 -5.32 27.52
CA TYR A 111 -5.61 -6.01 27.39
C TYR A 111 -4.55 -5.18 26.63
N VAL A 112 -4.93 -4.08 25.96
CA VAL A 112 -4.00 -3.31 25.13
C VAL A 112 -4.21 -1.79 25.26
N HIS A 113 -3.12 -1.04 25.49
CA HIS A 113 -3.12 0.41 25.60
C HIS A 113 -2.83 1.08 24.25
N ALA A 114 -3.85 1.20 23.40
CA ALA A 114 -3.74 1.95 22.15
C ALA A 114 -3.53 3.46 22.44
N ASP A 115 -2.72 4.13 21.61
CA ASP A 115 -2.40 5.54 21.81
C ASP A 115 -3.66 6.41 21.68
N ALA A 116 -3.86 7.27 22.66
CA ALA A 116 -4.99 8.19 22.72
C ALA A 116 -4.64 9.58 22.13
N HIS A 117 -3.45 9.76 21.57
CA HIS A 117 -2.98 11.05 21.07
C HIS A 117 -3.11 11.13 19.54
N PRO A 118 -4.20 11.73 19.01
CA PRO A 118 -4.39 11.84 17.58
C PRO A 118 -3.37 12.79 16.95
N ILE A 119 -2.86 12.43 15.78
CA ILE A 119 -2.02 13.28 14.94
C ILE A 119 -2.87 13.78 13.78
N CYS A 120 -2.98 15.10 13.64
CA CYS A 120 -3.63 15.75 12.51
C CYS A 120 -2.60 16.06 11.42
N VAL A 121 -2.91 15.64 10.19
CA VAL A 121 -2.04 15.82 9.02
C VAL A 121 -2.82 16.51 7.90
N GLU A 122 -2.30 17.63 7.43
CA GLU A 122 -2.74 18.26 6.18
C GLU A 122 -2.01 17.62 5.00
N TRP A 123 -2.70 17.45 3.89
CA TRP A 123 -2.09 17.05 2.62
C TRP A 123 -2.48 18.02 1.53
N LYS A 124 -1.53 18.32 0.64
CA LYS A 124 -1.68 19.31 -0.43
C LYS A 124 -1.13 18.72 -1.72
N VAL A 125 -1.85 18.94 -2.82
CA VAL A 125 -1.45 18.59 -4.18
C VAL A 125 -1.35 19.87 -4.98
N PHE A 126 -0.23 20.03 -5.67
CA PHE A 126 0.11 21.19 -6.47
C PHE A 126 0.29 20.76 -7.93
N GLU A 127 0.04 21.69 -8.86
CA GLU A 127 0.39 21.49 -10.27
C GLU A 127 1.87 21.07 -10.37
N GLY A 128 2.16 20.03 -11.17
CA GLY A 128 3.53 19.59 -11.41
C GLY A 128 4.31 20.65 -12.20
N HIS A 129 5.58 20.80 -11.91
CA HIS A 129 6.53 21.41 -12.85
C HIS A 129 7.17 20.30 -13.67
N ASP A 130 7.28 20.52 -14.98
CA ASP A 130 8.05 19.64 -15.85
C ASP A 130 9.54 19.91 -15.59
N ASP A 131 10.16 19.04 -14.80
CA ASP A 131 11.60 19.07 -14.50
C ASP A 131 12.50 18.73 -15.71
N ASP A 132 12.01 18.87 -16.95
CA ASP A 132 12.85 18.69 -18.15
C ASP A 132 13.92 19.80 -18.29
N ASP A 133 13.91 20.82 -17.44
CA ASP A 133 14.92 21.91 -17.40
C ASP A 133 16.07 21.69 -16.38
N ASP A 134 16.01 20.68 -15.51
CA ASP A 134 17.04 20.43 -14.48
C ASP A 134 18.28 19.67 -14.99
N ASP A 135 18.36 19.34 -16.29
CA ASP A 135 19.57 18.75 -16.93
C ASP A 135 20.72 19.76 -17.11
N LYS A 136 20.55 21.02 -16.68
CA LYS A 136 21.66 21.96 -16.54
C LYS A 136 22.27 21.84 -15.16
N GLY A 137 23.17 20.87 -15.05
CA GLY A 137 23.96 20.59 -13.85
C GLY A 137 24.51 21.85 -13.20
N HIS A 138 23.90 22.25 -12.09
CA HIS A 138 24.52 23.07 -11.08
C HIS A 138 24.24 22.46 -9.71
N GLY A 139 25.30 21.95 -9.09
CA GLY A 139 25.32 21.71 -7.66
C GLY A 139 25.19 23.03 -6.90
N HIS A 140 24.91 22.91 -5.60
CA HIS A 140 24.47 23.95 -4.66
C HIS A 140 22.95 24.17 -4.74
N GLY A 141 22.12 23.76 -3.78
CA GLY A 141 22.28 23.98 -2.35
C GLY A 141 21.48 25.23 -2.00
N HIS A 142 20.27 25.02 -1.48
CA HIS A 142 19.40 26.00 -0.82
C HIS A 142 19.00 27.27 -1.61
N ASP A 143 17.68 27.48 -1.65
CA ASP A 143 17.03 28.78 -1.81
C ASP A 143 17.06 29.40 -3.23
N ALA A 144 16.36 28.76 -4.18
CA ALA A 144 15.93 29.40 -5.42
C ALA A 144 14.39 29.37 -5.57
N TYR A 145 13.67 29.85 -4.55
CA TYR A 145 12.25 30.21 -4.68
C TYR A 145 12.15 31.62 -5.28
N GLY A 146 12.35 31.73 -6.60
CA GLY A 146 12.20 32.96 -7.36
C GLY A 146 11.23 32.77 -8.52
N GLY A 147 9.93 32.79 -8.26
CA GLY A 147 8.88 32.89 -9.29
C GLY A 147 7.66 32.00 -9.07
N ALA A 148 6.63 32.56 -8.42
CA ALA A 148 5.31 31.97 -8.11
C ALA A 148 5.29 30.71 -7.22
N SER A 149 4.56 30.79 -6.10
CA SER A 149 4.25 29.61 -5.29
C SER A 149 3.51 28.57 -6.16
N PRO A 150 3.85 27.27 -6.06
CA PRO A 150 3.22 26.24 -6.85
C PRO A 150 1.71 26.26 -6.63
N ARG A 151 0.93 26.21 -7.72
CA ARG A 151 -0.52 26.37 -7.66
C ARG A 151 -1.17 25.16 -6.98
N LEU A 152 -1.86 25.42 -5.87
CA LEU A 152 -2.63 24.41 -5.14
C LEU A 152 -3.82 23.94 -6.00
N VAL A 153 -3.94 22.62 -6.18
CA VAL A 153 -5.00 21.96 -6.96
C VAL A 153 -6.06 21.41 -6.02
N THR A 154 -5.64 20.67 -4.99
CA THR A 154 -6.53 20.07 -4.00
C THR A 154 -5.78 19.85 -2.70
N SER A 155 -6.53 19.80 -1.60
CA SER A 155 -5.99 19.60 -0.26
C SER A 155 -7.03 18.98 0.65
N GLY A 156 -6.57 18.46 1.78
CA GLY A 156 -7.46 18.02 2.84
C GLY A 156 -6.69 17.74 4.12
N THR A 157 -7.40 17.15 5.07
CA THR A 157 -6.88 16.77 6.38
C THR A 157 -7.20 15.30 6.64
N ALA A 158 -6.29 14.61 7.33
CA ALA A 158 -6.45 13.25 7.78
C ALA A 158 -5.90 13.11 9.20
N TYR A 159 -6.46 12.19 9.97
CA TYR A 159 -6.00 11.87 11.32
C TYR A 159 -5.37 10.49 11.36
N THR A 160 -4.39 10.31 12.25
CA THR A 160 -3.75 9.02 12.50
C THR A 160 -3.35 8.85 13.97
N THR A 161 -3.19 7.60 14.38
CA THR A 161 -2.85 7.10 15.73
C THR A 161 -2.11 5.78 15.58
N SER A 162 -1.71 5.20 16.71
CA SER A 162 -1.07 3.89 16.77
C SER A 162 -1.93 2.73 16.21
N ASP A 163 -3.28 2.85 16.17
CA ASP A 163 -4.15 1.77 15.67
C ASP A 163 -3.84 1.37 14.22
N VAL A 164 -3.28 2.30 13.43
CA VAL A 164 -2.86 2.09 12.03
C VAL A 164 -1.36 2.26 11.83
N ASP A 165 -0.59 2.11 12.91
CA ASP A 165 0.86 2.38 12.96
C ASP A 165 1.25 3.78 12.43
N TYR A 166 0.40 4.76 12.76
CA TYR A 166 0.57 6.17 12.38
C TYR A 166 0.68 6.42 10.87
N THR A 167 0.23 5.47 10.06
CA THR A 167 0.18 5.62 8.61
C THR A 167 -0.99 6.53 8.22
N VAL A 168 -0.79 7.32 7.17
CA VAL A 168 -1.79 8.19 6.57
C VAL A 168 -1.91 7.79 5.12
N LYS A 169 -3.12 7.37 4.73
CA LYS A 169 -3.44 7.06 3.34
C LYS A 169 -4.69 7.83 2.94
N VAL A 170 -4.58 8.66 1.91
CA VAL A 170 -5.68 9.51 1.43
C VAL A 170 -5.85 9.34 -0.07
N GLU A 171 -7.08 9.53 -0.57
CA GLU A 171 -7.33 9.62 -2.00
C GLU A 171 -7.49 11.09 -2.40
N ALA A 172 -6.48 11.65 -3.06
CA ALA A 172 -6.58 12.98 -3.65
C ALA A 172 -7.43 12.89 -4.93
N LYS A 173 -8.52 13.65 -4.98
CA LYS A 173 -9.52 13.64 -6.07
C LYS A 173 -9.54 14.97 -6.83
N LYS A 174 -10.34 15.02 -7.91
CA LYS A 174 -10.53 16.19 -8.78
C LYS A 174 -9.26 16.58 -9.52
N LEU A 175 -8.45 15.58 -9.87
CA LEU A 175 -7.25 15.73 -10.66
C LEU A 175 -7.59 15.62 -12.15
N GLN A 176 -6.71 16.14 -13.00
CA GLN A 176 -6.81 15.97 -14.44
C GLN A 176 -6.16 14.64 -14.85
N PRO A 177 -6.70 13.93 -15.86
CA PRO A 177 -6.07 12.74 -16.43
C PRO A 177 -4.69 13.02 -17.00
N LEU A 178 -3.83 11.98 -16.99
CA LEU A 178 -2.48 11.99 -17.57
C LEU A 178 -1.66 13.25 -17.20
N THR A 179 -1.74 13.67 -15.95
CA THR A 179 -1.14 14.92 -15.48
C THR A 179 -0.19 14.67 -14.32
N LYS A 180 0.99 15.28 -14.36
CA LYS A 180 1.97 15.24 -13.28
C LYS A 180 1.57 16.23 -12.17
N TYR A 181 1.76 15.80 -10.93
CA TYR A 181 1.52 16.62 -9.75
C TYR A 181 2.65 16.47 -8.74
N SER A 182 2.83 17.50 -7.93
CA SER A 182 3.63 17.44 -6.71
C SER A 182 2.71 17.37 -5.50
N TYR A 183 3.12 16.71 -4.43
CA TYR A 183 2.32 16.61 -3.20
C TYR A 183 3.18 16.64 -1.94
N GLN A 184 2.61 17.14 -0.85
CA GLN A 184 3.29 17.24 0.44
C GLN A 184 2.30 17.06 1.60
N PHE A 185 2.80 16.49 2.71
CA PHE A 185 2.08 16.40 3.98
C PHE A 185 2.69 17.33 5.01
N ASN A 186 1.86 17.93 5.86
CA ASN A 186 2.27 18.80 6.96
C ASN A 186 1.50 18.44 8.23
N ILE A 187 2.08 18.67 9.40
CA ILE A 187 1.31 18.59 10.65
C ILE A 187 0.34 19.79 10.70
N CYS A 188 -0.92 19.55 11.05
CA CYS A 188 -1.91 20.63 11.17
C CYS A 188 -1.45 21.71 12.16
N GLY A 189 -1.62 22.97 11.78
CA GLY A 189 -1.21 24.10 12.63
C GLY A 189 0.32 24.26 12.80
N SER A 190 1.12 23.55 12.00
CA SER A 190 2.58 23.68 11.97
C SER A 190 3.09 23.89 10.55
N ASP A 191 3.87 24.95 10.37
CA ASP A 191 4.60 25.20 9.13
C ASP A 191 6.03 24.63 9.16
N SER A 192 6.50 24.13 10.31
CA SER A 192 7.87 23.68 10.50
C SER A 192 8.08 22.19 10.24
N VAL A 193 7.04 21.36 10.35
CA VAL A 193 7.13 19.91 10.15
C VAL A 193 6.38 19.50 8.88
N LYS A 194 7.15 19.32 7.81
CA LYS A 194 6.67 18.93 6.47
C LYS A 194 7.35 17.65 6.00
N SER A 195 6.64 16.86 5.21
CA SER A 195 7.22 15.69 4.55
C SER A 195 8.16 16.12 3.42
N PRO A 196 9.01 15.23 2.93
CA PRO A 196 9.61 15.40 1.61
C PRO A 196 8.53 15.69 0.55
N LEU A 197 8.87 16.52 -0.44
CA LEU A 197 8.01 16.74 -1.60
C LEU A 197 7.99 15.47 -2.45
N GLY A 198 6.79 14.95 -2.70
CA GLY A 198 6.55 13.83 -3.59
C GLY A 198 6.09 14.30 -4.97
N ARG A 199 6.28 13.44 -5.96
CA ARG A 199 5.83 13.59 -7.35
C ARG A 199 4.97 12.40 -7.72
N THR A 200 3.98 12.64 -8.56
CA THR A 200 3.03 11.62 -8.98
C THR A 200 2.43 11.96 -10.34
N MET A 201 1.75 11.00 -10.96
CA MET A 201 1.07 11.18 -12.23
C MET A 201 -0.25 10.41 -12.23
N THR A 202 -1.33 11.05 -12.63
CA THR A 202 -2.63 10.39 -12.82
C THR A 202 -2.61 9.50 -14.06
N ALA A 203 -3.51 8.52 -14.13
CA ALA A 203 -3.69 7.70 -15.33
C ALA A 203 -4.38 8.51 -16.44
N PRO A 204 -4.23 8.16 -17.72
CA PRO A 204 -5.14 8.66 -18.75
C PRO A 204 -6.55 8.08 -18.54
N THR A 205 -7.57 8.73 -19.09
CA THR A 205 -8.91 8.14 -19.18
C THR A 205 -8.88 6.92 -20.09
N LYS A 206 -9.90 6.06 -20.00
CA LYS A 206 -10.01 4.91 -20.90
C LYS A 206 -10.11 5.32 -22.39
N ASP A 207 -10.61 6.51 -22.71
CA ASP A 207 -10.90 6.89 -24.10
C ASP A 207 -9.81 7.77 -24.73
N ASP A 208 -8.80 8.16 -23.94
CA ASP A 208 -7.68 9.00 -24.37
C ASP A 208 -6.84 8.32 -25.45
N ASP A 209 -6.37 9.14 -26.39
CA ASP A 209 -5.43 8.73 -27.43
C ASP A 209 -3.99 8.92 -26.93
N VAL A 210 -3.48 7.86 -26.30
CA VAL A 210 -2.14 7.84 -25.68
C VAL A 210 -1.17 7.17 -26.63
N SER A 211 -0.08 7.85 -26.98
CA SER A 211 0.92 7.31 -27.92
C SER A 211 2.05 6.55 -27.23
N LYS A 212 2.33 6.84 -25.96
CA LYS A 212 3.44 6.25 -25.19
C LYS A 212 3.15 6.27 -23.70
N LEU A 213 3.52 5.18 -23.02
CA LEU A 213 3.66 5.09 -21.56
C LEU A 213 4.92 4.28 -21.25
N SER A 214 5.60 4.62 -20.16
CA SER A 214 6.87 4.03 -19.75
C SER A 214 6.75 3.50 -18.33
N PHE A 215 7.21 2.27 -18.08
CA PHE A 215 7.11 1.61 -16.78
C PHE A 215 8.49 1.21 -16.27
N ALA A 216 8.71 1.31 -14.96
CA ALA A 216 9.77 0.61 -14.27
C ALA A 216 9.15 -0.57 -13.51
N VAL A 217 9.63 -1.80 -13.74
CA VAL A 217 9.02 -3.03 -13.21
C VAL A 217 9.99 -3.73 -12.26
N PHE A 218 9.50 -4.11 -11.09
CA PHE A 218 10.29 -4.74 -10.02
C PHE A 218 9.54 -5.88 -9.33
N SER A 219 10.29 -6.75 -8.69
CA SER A 219 9.83 -7.78 -7.74
C SER A 219 11.02 -8.18 -6.85
N CYS A 220 10.78 -9.03 -5.85
CA CYS A 220 11.83 -9.73 -5.09
C CYS A 220 12.87 -8.80 -4.44
N SER A 221 12.37 -7.87 -3.61
CA SER A 221 13.14 -6.80 -3.00
C SER A 221 13.80 -7.20 -1.69
N ASN A 222 14.54 -8.31 -1.63
CA ASN A 222 15.07 -8.80 -0.35
C ASN A 222 16.07 -7.82 0.30
N TYR A 223 15.61 -7.10 1.33
CA TYR A 223 16.39 -6.09 2.05
C TYR A 223 17.71 -6.64 2.59
N GLY A 224 17.68 -7.88 3.10
CA GLY A 224 18.85 -8.52 3.65
C GLY A 224 19.83 -8.98 2.57
N ALA A 225 19.36 -9.26 1.34
CA ALA A 225 20.19 -9.74 0.25
C ALA A 225 21.11 -8.67 -0.35
N GLY A 226 20.68 -7.40 -0.36
CA GLY A 226 21.51 -6.33 -0.89
C GLY A 226 20.87 -4.95 -0.76
N TYR A 227 21.64 -3.92 -1.13
CA TYR A 227 21.18 -2.53 -1.19
C TYR A 227 20.28 -2.32 -2.40
N PHE A 228 19.27 -1.46 -2.25
CA PHE A 228 18.30 -1.20 -3.30
C PHE A 228 18.77 -0.20 -4.37
N ASN A 229 20.03 -0.33 -4.81
CA ASN A 229 20.64 0.49 -5.85
C ASN A 229 19.80 0.54 -7.14
N VAL A 230 19.06 -0.53 -7.45
CA VAL A 230 18.16 -0.61 -8.60
C VAL A 230 16.98 0.37 -8.51
N TYR A 231 16.43 0.56 -7.31
CA TYR A 231 15.39 1.58 -7.07
C TYR A 231 15.96 2.97 -7.21
N GLY A 232 17.12 3.24 -6.61
CA GLY A 232 17.79 4.53 -6.75
C GLY A 232 18.16 4.86 -8.19
N ASN A 233 18.62 3.88 -8.96
CA ASN A 233 18.93 4.03 -10.37
C ASN A 233 17.69 4.37 -11.20
N ALA A 234 16.56 3.72 -10.95
CA ALA A 234 15.32 4.03 -11.67
C ALA A 234 14.80 5.43 -11.32
N ALA A 235 14.84 5.81 -10.05
CA ALA A 235 14.42 7.13 -9.60
C ALA A 235 15.30 8.24 -10.21
N ARG A 236 16.62 8.08 -10.20
CA ARG A 236 17.58 9.05 -10.77
C ARG A 236 17.50 9.14 -12.29
N LYS A 237 17.22 8.04 -12.98
CA LYS A 237 17.02 8.04 -14.44
C LYS A 237 15.74 8.80 -14.83
N ASN A 238 14.70 8.75 -14.00
CA ASN A 238 13.44 9.45 -14.19
C ASN A 238 12.83 9.28 -15.61
N LYS A 239 12.90 8.07 -16.18
CA LYS A 239 12.41 7.76 -17.55
C LYS A 239 11.12 6.92 -17.57
N HIS A 240 10.40 6.88 -16.46
CA HIS A 240 9.18 6.07 -16.31
C HIS A 240 8.04 6.94 -15.78
N ASP A 241 6.83 6.68 -16.26
CA ASP A 241 5.61 7.36 -15.82
C ASP A 241 5.05 6.68 -14.55
N TYR A 242 5.17 5.35 -14.48
CA TYR A 242 4.68 4.54 -13.36
C TYR A 242 5.69 3.47 -12.93
N VAL A 243 5.63 3.08 -11.67
CA VAL A 243 6.34 1.93 -11.10
C VAL A 243 5.37 0.77 -10.97
N ILE A 244 5.76 -0.42 -11.42
CA ILE A 244 5.01 -1.67 -11.20
C ILE A 244 5.83 -2.54 -10.26
N HIS A 245 5.22 -3.01 -9.16
CA HIS A 245 5.82 -4.00 -8.27
C HIS A 245 4.98 -5.28 -8.30
N LEU A 246 5.59 -6.39 -8.70
CA LEU A 246 4.89 -7.65 -8.97
C LEU A 246 4.83 -8.61 -7.78
N GLY A 247 5.40 -8.22 -6.64
CA GLY A 247 5.35 -8.95 -5.38
C GLY A 247 6.73 -9.22 -4.81
N ASP A 248 6.78 -9.80 -3.61
CA ASP A 248 7.97 -9.87 -2.76
C ASP A 248 8.56 -8.48 -2.48
N TYR A 249 7.68 -7.53 -2.16
CA TYR A 249 8.08 -6.20 -1.69
C TYR A 249 8.83 -6.30 -0.37
N MET A 250 8.48 -7.32 0.44
CA MET A 250 9.21 -7.71 1.62
C MET A 250 9.34 -9.23 1.73
N TYR A 251 10.28 -9.66 2.58
CA TYR A 251 10.45 -11.05 2.98
C TYR A 251 10.15 -11.23 4.46
N GLU A 252 9.63 -12.39 4.84
CA GLU A 252 9.10 -12.73 6.15
C GLU A 252 10.17 -13.33 7.07
N TYR A 253 11.22 -13.95 6.52
CA TYR A 253 12.28 -14.58 7.29
C TYR A 253 13.34 -13.61 7.83
N GLY A 254 14.12 -14.10 8.79
CA GLY A 254 15.21 -13.37 9.42
C GLY A 254 16.50 -13.40 8.61
N LYS A 255 17.30 -12.32 8.68
CA LYS A 255 18.69 -12.32 8.23
C LYS A 255 19.58 -11.57 9.22
N SER A 256 20.79 -12.08 9.44
CA SER A 256 21.84 -11.42 10.21
C SER A 256 22.85 -10.69 9.31
N GLY A 257 23.76 -9.94 9.91
CA GLY A 257 24.82 -9.21 9.20
C GLY A 257 24.56 -7.70 9.14
N GLU A 258 25.25 -7.01 8.21
CA GLU A 258 25.18 -5.55 8.09
C GLU A 258 23.76 -5.04 7.82
N ARG A 259 23.02 -5.74 6.94
CA ARG A 259 21.61 -5.47 6.65
C ARG A 259 20.70 -6.45 7.40
N ALA A 260 20.92 -6.58 8.71
CA ALA A 260 20.10 -7.45 9.56
C ALA A 260 18.62 -7.04 9.52
N THR A 261 17.74 -8.04 9.51
CA THR A 261 16.30 -7.81 9.51
C THR A 261 15.79 -7.43 10.90
N LYS A 262 14.67 -6.72 10.92
CA LYS A 262 13.89 -6.39 12.10
C LYS A 262 12.42 -6.78 11.81
N PRO A 263 11.77 -7.57 12.67
CA PRO A 263 12.39 -8.38 13.73
C PRO A 263 13.48 -9.33 13.18
N ALA A 264 14.35 -9.83 14.05
CA ALA A 264 15.50 -10.66 13.63
C ALA A 264 15.10 -12.06 13.12
N GLY A 265 13.90 -12.53 13.47
CA GLY A 265 13.36 -13.83 13.09
C GLY A 265 12.28 -13.76 12.01
N LEU A 266 11.52 -14.85 11.93
CA LEU A 266 10.28 -14.95 11.15
C LEU A 266 9.23 -13.97 11.70
N VAL A 267 8.45 -13.36 10.81
CA VAL A 267 7.33 -12.48 11.17
C VAL A 267 6.04 -13.28 11.32
N TRP A 268 5.30 -13.02 12.40
CA TRP A 268 4.04 -13.73 12.70
C TRP A 268 2.92 -12.78 13.11
N SER A 269 3.21 -11.81 13.98
CA SER A 269 2.24 -10.86 14.52
C SER A 269 2.07 -9.63 13.63
N LEU A 270 1.01 -8.83 13.82
CA LEU A 270 0.84 -7.60 13.05
C LEU A 270 1.99 -6.61 13.31
N HIS A 271 2.49 -6.52 14.54
CA HIS A 271 3.69 -5.74 14.87
C HIS A 271 4.92 -6.25 14.09
N ASP A 272 5.11 -7.57 13.96
CA ASP A 272 6.24 -8.11 13.21
C ASP A 272 6.18 -7.68 11.74
N TYR A 273 5.00 -7.81 11.11
CA TYR A 273 4.79 -7.38 9.72
C TYR A 273 4.97 -5.87 9.55
N ARG A 274 4.41 -5.05 10.44
CA ARG A 274 4.58 -3.58 10.44
C ARG A 274 6.05 -3.19 10.58
N THR A 275 6.76 -3.81 11.52
CA THR A 275 8.20 -3.60 11.75
C THR A 275 9.00 -3.97 10.51
N ARG A 276 8.63 -5.08 9.83
CA ARG A 276 9.29 -5.52 8.60
C ARG A 276 9.05 -4.55 7.46
N HIS A 277 7.82 -4.08 7.25
CA HIS A 277 7.52 -3.01 6.29
C HIS A 277 8.31 -1.73 6.58
N GLY A 278 8.36 -1.31 7.85
CA GLY A 278 9.13 -0.15 8.31
C GLY A 278 10.61 -0.28 7.98
N LEU A 279 11.22 -1.44 8.28
CA LEU A 279 12.60 -1.73 7.91
C LEU A 279 12.83 -1.58 6.40
N TYR A 280 12.00 -2.20 5.57
CA TYR A 280 12.19 -2.16 4.12
C TYR A 280 12.11 -0.73 3.61
N ARG A 281 11.09 0.03 4.07
CA ARG A 281 10.90 1.44 3.75
C ARG A 281 11.93 2.38 4.38
N SER A 282 12.79 1.91 5.28
CA SER A 282 13.91 2.72 5.79
C SER A 282 15.03 2.89 4.77
N ASP A 283 15.05 2.07 3.71
CA ASP A 283 16.06 2.17 2.66
C ASP A 283 15.90 3.49 1.85
N PRO A 284 16.95 4.32 1.75
CA PRO A 284 16.86 5.64 1.12
C PRO A 284 16.57 5.58 -0.38
N ASP A 285 17.01 4.55 -1.08
CA ASP A 285 16.78 4.42 -2.53
C ASP A 285 15.34 3.95 -2.81
N LEU A 286 14.74 3.15 -1.92
CA LEU A 286 13.31 2.87 -1.96
C LEU A 286 12.48 4.11 -1.65
N GLN A 287 12.83 4.90 -0.62
CA GLN A 287 12.13 6.16 -0.35
C GLN A 287 12.24 7.15 -1.52
N LEU A 288 13.40 7.18 -2.19
CA LEU A 288 13.63 8.04 -3.36
C LEU A 288 12.72 7.66 -4.53
N LEU A 289 12.56 6.38 -4.84
CA LEU A 289 11.64 5.93 -5.90
C LEU A 289 10.17 6.04 -5.48
N ALA A 290 9.87 5.75 -4.22
CA ALA A 290 8.52 5.86 -3.67
C ALA A 290 7.96 7.29 -3.78
N ARG A 291 8.80 8.30 -3.52
CA ARG A 291 8.41 9.70 -3.61
C ARG A 291 8.40 10.26 -5.03
N SER A 292 9.01 9.60 -6.03
CA SER A 292 9.19 10.20 -7.37
C SER A 292 8.06 9.86 -8.35
N SER A 293 7.37 8.74 -8.15
CA SER A 293 6.49 8.16 -9.16
C SER A 293 5.27 7.50 -8.51
N ALA A 294 4.21 7.28 -9.29
CA ALA A 294 3.04 6.54 -8.84
C ALA A 294 3.26 5.02 -8.97
N TRP A 295 2.98 4.29 -7.90
CA TRP A 295 3.18 2.83 -7.81
C TRP A 295 1.90 2.05 -8.09
N ILE A 296 2.03 0.98 -8.86
CA ILE A 296 1.01 -0.04 -9.12
C ILE A 296 1.55 -1.35 -8.58
N THR A 297 1.06 -1.77 -7.41
CA THR A 297 1.65 -2.90 -6.67
C THR A 297 0.71 -4.09 -6.56
N THR A 298 1.27 -5.28 -6.47
CA THR A 298 0.59 -6.48 -5.98
C THR A 298 1.55 -7.23 -5.07
N TRP A 299 1.00 -8.10 -4.23
CA TRP A 299 1.81 -9.03 -3.44
C TRP A 299 2.14 -10.28 -4.25
N ASP A 300 3.19 -10.97 -3.82
CA ASP A 300 3.42 -12.39 -4.10
C ASP A 300 3.20 -13.18 -2.80
N ASP A 301 4.04 -14.16 -2.48
CA ASP A 301 3.92 -14.99 -1.30
C ASP A 301 4.65 -14.41 -0.10
N HIS A 302 5.83 -13.80 -0.27
CA HIS A 302 6.65 -13.34 0.86
C HIS A 302 6.11 -12.10 1.60
N GLU A 303 5.12 -11.39 1.07
CA GLU A 303 4.30 -10.47 1.87
C GLU A 303 3.52 -11.18 2.98
N PHE A 304 3.33 -12.49 2.87
CA PHE A 304 2.68 -13.37 3.83
C PHE A 304 3.69 -14.36 4.40
N SER A 305 4.02 -15.40 3.63
CA SER A 305 5.05 -16.38 3.90
C SER A 305 5.30 -17.19 2.65
N ASP A 306 6.54 -17.65 2.50
CA ASP A 306 7.04 -18.49 1.42
C ASP A 306 6.05 -19.58 0.94
N ASN A 307 5.90 -19.67 -0.38
CA ASN A 307 5.03 -20.60 -1.12
C ASN A 307 3.57 -20.62 -0.62
N GLY A 308 3.01 -19.43 -0.43
CA GLY A 308 1.61 -19.24 -0.05
C GLY A 308 0.61 -19.76 -1.08
N TYR A 309 -0.45 -20.39 -0.56
CA TYR A 309 -1.64 -20.81 -1.30
C TYR A 309 -2.89 -20.54 -0.46
N ARG A 310 -4.09 -20.89 -0.94
CA ARG A 310 -5.36 -20.58 -0.24
C ARG A 310 -5.37 -21.06 1.21
N ASP A 311 -4.90 -22.27 1.48
CA ASP A 311 -5.09 -22.92 2.78
C ASP A 311 -3.79 -23.00 3.62
N GLY A 312 -2.69 -22.33 3.21
CA GLY A 312 -1.43 -22.39 3.94
C GLY A 312 -0.21 -21.80 3.23
N PHE A 313 0.96 -22.09 3.80
CA PHE A 313 2.31 -21.69 3.38
C PHE A 313 3.27 -22.88 3.54
N SER A 314 4.51 -22.78 3.05
CA SER A 314 5.50 -23.86 3.22
C SER A 314 5.79 -24.18 4.69
N GLY A 315 5.87 -23.15 5.54
CA GLY A 315 6.14 -23.28 6.98
C GLY A 315 4.91 -23.48 7.88
N LEU A 316 3.71 -23.12 7.43
CA LEU A 316 2.48 -23.22 8.23
C LEU A 316 1.29 -23.58 7.31
N ASN A 317 0.75 -24.78 7.43
CA ASN A 317 -0.18 -25.36 6.43
C ASN A 317 -1.42 -26.05 7.03
N ASN A 318 -1.89 -25.56 8.19
CA ASN A 318 -3.08 -26.07 8.88
C ASN A 318 -3.01 -27.56 9.28
N THR A 319 -1.81 -28.14 9.38
CA THR A 319 -1.59 -29.47 9.97
C THR A 319 -1.09 -29.36 11.41
N GLU A 320 -1.44 -30.33 12.26
CA GLU A 320 -0.95 -30.41 13.65
C GLU A 320 0.58 -30.30 13.71
N ASP A 321 1.29 -31.01 12.83
CA ASP A 321 2.76 -30.96 12.75
C ASP A 321 3.28 -29.56 12.43
N SER A 322 2.65 -28.83 11.49
CA SER A 322 3.06 -27.45 11.18
C SER A 322 2.83 -26.48 12.34
N PHE A 323 1.77 -26.68 13.12
CA PHE A 323 1.51 -25.92 14.34
C PHE A 323 2.53 -26.24 15.44
N LEU A 324 2.87 -27.51 15.65
CA LEU A 324 3.87 -27.91 16.64
C LEU A 324 5.27 -27.40 16.28
N LYS A 325 5.64 -27.39 14.98
CA LYS A 325 6.94 -26.91 14.50
C LYS A 325 7.07 -25.40 14.51
N SER A 326 6.01 -24.68 14.15
CA SER A 326 5.99 -23.21 14.15
C SER A 326 5.86 -22.62 15.56
N GLY A 327 5.58 -23.47 16.56
CA GLY A 327 5.23 -23.05 17.92
C GLY A 327 3.77 -22.61 18.01
N THR A 328 3.31 -22.19 19.20
CA THR A 328 1.94 -21.69 19.45
C THR A 328 1.68 -20.31 18.80
N MET A 329 2.28 -20.03 17.65
CA MET A 329 2.36 -18.73 17.01
C MET A 329 1.36 -18.68 15.87
N VAL A 330 0.14 -18.20 16.17
CA VAL A 330 -0.97 -17.84 15.26
C VAL A 330 -1.46 -18.89 14.24
N SER A 331 -2.74 -18.85 13.86
CA SER A 331 -3.27 -19.68 12.77
C SER A 331 -2.85 -19.17 11.39
N VAL A 332 -3.01 -20.00 10.34
CA VAL A 332 -2.81 -19.55 8.94
C VAL A 332 -3.66 -18.31 8.67
N ASP A 333 -4.93 -18.34 9.07
CA ASP A 333 -5.87 -17.24 8.86
C ASP A 333 -5.45 -15.98 9.61
N THR A 334 -5.04 -16.11 10.88
CA THR A 334 -4.56 -14.98 11.68
C THR A 334 -3.30 -14.37 11.06
N ARG A 335 -2.34 -15.19 10.62
CA ARG A 335 -1.13 -14.70 9.95
C ARG A 335 -1.45 -14.00 8.63
N LYS A 336 -2.36 -14.56 7.82
CA LYS A 336 -2.85 -13.92 6.60
C LYS A 336 -3.47 -12.55 6.86
N VAL A 337 -4.27 -12.45 7.92
CA VAL A 337 -4.88 -11.19 8.35
C VAL A 337 -3.82 -10.16 8.72
N HIS A 338 -2.79 -10.53 9.47
CA HIS A 338 -1.68 -9.64 9.84
C HIS A 338 -0.93 -9.12 8.60
N ALA A 339 -0.61 -10.01 7.67
CA ALA A 339 0.04 -9.68 6.40
C ALA A 339 -0.80 -8.70 5.56
N VAL A 340 -2.09 -9.01 5.37
CA VAL A 340 -3.01 -8.17 4.58
C VAL A 340 -3.16 -6.79 5.20
N ARG A 341 -3.35 -6.76 6.53
CA ARG A 341 -3.55 -5.51 7.25
C ARG A 341 -2.34 -4.59 7.10
N SER A 342 -1.15 -5.11 7.41
CA SER A 342 0.09 -4.35 7.28
C SER A 342 0.35 -3.93 5.83
N TYR A 343 0.11 -4.78 4.84
CA TYR A 343 0.28 -4.43 3.43
C TYR A 343 -0.61 -3.24 3.02
N PHE A 344 -1.89 -3.25 3.40
CA PHE A 344 -2.78 -2.12 3.11
C PHE A 344 -2.42 -0.85 3.91
N GLU A 345 -1.88 -0.98 5.12
CA GLU A 345 -1.41 0.17 5.90
C GLU A 345 -0.19 0.84 5.26
N TRP A 346 0.75 0.04 4.74
CA TRP A 346 2.10 0.47 4.35
C TRP A 346 2.31 0.69 2.85
N MET A 347 1.38 0.23 2.00
CA MET A 347 1.44 0.39 0.55
C MET A 347 0.47 1.46 0.04
N PRO A 348 0.83 2.25 -1.00
CA PRO A 348 -0.02 3.28 -1.58
C PRO A 348 -1.09 2.69 -2.51
N ILE A 349 -1.86 1.72 -2.01
CA ILE A 349 -2.83 0.93 -2.77
C ILE A 349 -4.26 1.13 -2.23
N ARG A 350 -5.25 1.09 -3.13
CA ARG A 350 -6.68 1.02 -2.77
C ARG A 350 -7.05 -0.40 -2.33
N GLN A 351 -7.96 -0.48 -1.35
CA GLN A 351 -8.76 -1.69 -1.21
C GLN A 351 -9.67 -1.80 -2.44
N THR A 352 -9.57 -2.92 -3.16
CA THR A 352 -10.23 -3.07 -4.47
C THR A 352 -11.71 -3.41 -4.37
N ASP A 353 -12.05 -4.20 -3.36
CA ASP A 353 -13.42 -4.51 -2.99
C ASP A 353 -13.47 -4.43 -1.47
N LEU A 354 -14.39 -3.60 -1.02
CA LEU A 354 -14.63 -3.38 0.37
C LEU A 354 -15.13 -4.68 1.03
N ASP A 355 -15.96 -5.46 0.36
CA ASP A 355 -16.51 -6.68 0.93
C ASP A 355 -15.55 -7.89 0.81
N ASP A 356 -14.32 -7.69 0.35
CA ASP A 356 -13.32 -8.73 0.14
C ASP A 356 -11.88 -8.27 0.43
N GLY A 357 -11.47 -8.38 1.70
CA GLY A 357 -10.19 -7.89 2.19
C GLY A 357 -8.95 -8.59 1.61
N LEU A 358 -9.09 -9.81 1.07
CA LEU A 358 -8.00 -10.53 0.39
C LEU A 358 -7.90 -10.18 -1.10
N ARG A 359 -8.78 -9.33 -1.62
CA ARG A 359 -8.79 -9.00 -3.05
C ARG A 359 -7.82 -7.86 -3.37
N VAL A 360 -6.74 -8.17 -4.08
CA VAL A 360 -5.77 -7.18 -4.60
C VAL A 360 -5.85 -6.94 -6.11
N TRP A 361 -6.43 -7.88 -6.86
CA TRP A 361 -6.42 -7.82 -8.34
C TRP A 361 -7.38 -6.77 -8.91
N ARG A 362 -6.86 -6.02 -9.88
CA ARG A 362 -7.50 -4.84 -10.47
C ARG A 362 -6.93 -4.55 -11.85
N SER A 363 -7.55 -3.62 -12.57
CA SER A 363 -7.11 -3.24 -13.93
C SER A 363 -7.06 -1.73 -14.10
N PHE A 364 -6.07 -1.25 -14.84
CA PHE A 364 -5.87 0.15 -15.19
C PHE A 364 -6.10 0.32 -16.70
N GLN A 365 -7.11 1.12 -17.05
CA GLN A 365 -7.47 1.36 -18.44
C GLN A 365 -6.72 2.58 -18.97
N MET A 366 -5.51 2.36 -19.46
CA MET A 366 -4.57 3.42 -19.80
C MET A 366 -4.76 3.88 -21.26
N GLY A 367 -5.87 4.59 -21.51
CA GLY A 367 -6.26 5.04 -22.84
C GLY A 367 -6.72 3.91 -23.75
N LYS A 368 -6.64 4.17 -25.05
CA LYS A 368 -6.77 3.16 -26.12
C LYS A 368 -5.48 2.36 -26.32
N LEU A 369 -4.38 2.78 -25.71
CA LEU A 369 -3.08 2.15 -25.85
C LEU A 369 -3.01 0.81 -25.11
N LEU A 370 -3.32 0.81 -23.81
CA LEU A 370 -2.99 -0.31 -22.94
C LEU A 370 -4.05 -0.53 -21.86
N ASP A 371 -4.47 -1.77 -21.65
CA ASP A 371 -5.07 -2.22 -20.39
C ASP A 371 -4.01 -3.00 -19.60
N LEU A 372 -3.63 -2.50 -18.43
CA LEU A 372 -2.78 -3.20 -17.47
C LEU A 372 -3.65 -3.97 -16.47
N VAL A 373 -3.55 -5.29 -16.47
CA VAL A 373 -4.35 -6.19 -15.64
C VAL A 373 -3.45 -6.82 -14.59
N ILE A 374 -3.63 -6.44 -13.33
CA ILE A 374 -2.86 -6.94 -12.19
C ILE A 374 -3.61 -8.12 -11.56
N LEU A 375 -2.94 -9.26 -11.42
CA LEU A 375 -3.47 -10.50 -10.87
C LEU A 375 -2.99 -10.77 -9.45
N ASP A 376 -3.59 -11.81 -8.86
CA ASP A 376 -3.19 -12.48 -7.62
C ASP A 376 -3.12 -13.96 -8.01
N THR A 377 -1.94 -14.56 -7.90
CA THR A 377 -1.73 -15.97 -8.21
C THR A 377 -1.23 -16.74 -7.01
N ARG A 378 -1.44 -16.23 -5.79
CA ARG A 378 -0.94 -16.81 -4.54
C ARG A 378 -2.02 -17.02 -3.51
N ASN A 379 -2.45 -15.95 -2.86
CA ASN A 379 -3.02 -16.07 -1.52
C ASN A 379 -4.54 -16.19 -1.52
N TYR A 380 -5.20 -15.78 -2.61
CA TYR A 380 -6.65 -15.72 -2.69
C TYR A 380 -7.30 -17.11 -2.80
N ASP A 381 -7.01 -17.84 -3.88
CA ASP A 381 -7.70 -19.12 -4.17
C ASP A 381 -6.78 -20.12 -4.90
N ARG A 382 -5.45 -19.90 -4.86
CA ARG A 382 -4.47 -20.82 -5.44
C ARG A 382 -4.60 -22.17 -4.76
N SER A 383 -4.69 -23.22 -5.57
CA SER A 383 -4.59 -24.61 -5.12
C SER A 383 -3.24 -24.89 -4.47
N ILE A 384 -3.15 -25.97 -3.71
CA ILE A 384 -1.89 -26.39 -3.07
C ILE A 384 -0.72 -26.38 -4.07
N THR A 385 0.40 -25.82 -3.63
CA THR A 385 1.64 -25.64 -4.40
C THR A 385 2.77 -26.51 -3.82
N ASP A 386 3.97 -26.41 -4.38
CA ASP A 386 5.18 -27.02 -3.82
C ASP A 386 5.48 -26.41 -2.44
N LEU A 387 5.42 -27.22 -1.39
CA LEU A 387 5.75 -26.87 0.00
C LEU A 387 7.07 -27.52 0.42
N TYR A 388 7.94 -27.84 -0.53
CA TYR A 388 9.20 -28.59 -0.44
C TYR A 388 9.05 -30.09 -0.15
N TRP A 389 8.17 -30.48 0.76
CA TRP A 389 7.98 -31.88 1.17
C TRP A 389 6.96 -32.64 0.30
N ASN A 390 6.10 -31.93 -0.44
CA ASN A 390 5.01 -32.50 -1.24
C ASN A 390 5.29 -32.52 -2.75
N LYS A 391 6.52 -32.28 -3.22
CA LYS A 391 6.86 -32.21 -4.66
C LYS A 391 6.32 -33.38 -5.48
N ASN A 392 6.52 -34.61 -5.02
CA ASN A 392 6.01 -35.81 -5.69
C ASN A 392 4.47 -35.88 -5.73
N TYR A 393 3.79 -35.27 -4.77
CA TYR A 393 2.33 -35.14 -4.82
C TYR A 393 1.92 -34.09 -5.84
N ILE A 394 2.54 -32.90 -5.83
CA ILE A 394 2.26 -31.82 -6.78
C ILE A 394 2.49 -32.27 -8.23
N ASN A 395 3.57 -33.00 -8.51
CA ASN A 395 3.84 -33.55 -9.84
C ASN A 395 2.82 -34.60 -10.29
N ARG A 396 2.19 -35.33 -9.35
CA ARG A 396 1.15 -36.31 -9.68
C ARG A 396 -0.20 -35.67 -9.98
N ILE A 397 -0.42 -34.44 -9.54
CA ILE A 397 -1.66 -33.69 -9.73
C ILE A 397 -1.44 -32.46 -10.61
N SER A 398 -0.32 -32.36 -11.34
CA SER A 398 0.02 -31.15 -12.12
C SER A 398 -0.99 -30.88 -13.24
N ASP A 399 -1.52 -31.95 -13.84
CA ASP A 399 -2.50 -31.93 -14.93
C ASP A 399 -3.96 -32.10 -14.45
N ASP A 400 -4.19 -32.06 -13.13
CA ASP A 400 -5.55 -32.17 -12.58
C ASP A 400 -6.37 -30.91 -12.95
N PRO A 401 -7.46 -31.05 -13.72
CA PRO A 401 -8.25 -29.92 -14.21
C PRO A 401 -9.02 -29.19 -13.11
N SER A 402 -9.09 -29.74 -11.90
CA SER A 402 -9.70 -29.09 -10.74
C SER A 402 -8.77 -28.07 -10.06
N ARG A 403 -7.47 -28.09 -10.38
CA ARG A 403 -6.52 -27.12 -9.83
C ARG A 403 -6.67 -25.77 -10.51
N SER A 404 -6.54 -24.72 -9.71
CA SER A 404 -6.57 -23.34 -10.18
C SER A 404 -5.51 -22.50 -9.48
N MET A 405 -4.95 -21.55 -10.23
CA MET A 405 -4.02 -20.54 -9.72
C MET A 405 -4.71 -19.29 -9.19
N MET A 406 -5.86 -18.93 -9.76
CA MET A 406 -6.58 -17.68 -9.50
C MET A 406 -7.94 -17.90 -8.83
N GLY A 407 -8.48 -19.11 -8.93
CA GLY A 407 -9.84 -19.41 -8.53
C GLY A 407 -10.89 -18.91 -9.51
N ALA A 408 -12.09 -19.50 -9.44
CA ALA A 408 -13.17 -19.22 -10.37
C ALA A 408 -13.61 -17.74 -10.36
N ARG A 409 -13.56 -17.06 -9.21
CA ARG A 409 -13.98 -15.65 -9.10
C ARG A 409 -13.07 -14.73 -9.91
N GLN A 410 -11.75 -14.90 -9.78
CA GLN A 410 -10.79 -14.09 -10.49
C GLN A 410 -10.64 -14.51 -11.94
N GLU A 411 -10.67 -15.80 -12.27
CA GLU A 411 -10.67 -16.29 -13.66
C GLU A 411 -11.82 -15.70 -14.47
N ASN A 412 -13.04 -15.76 -13.92
CA ASN A 412 -14.21 -15.18 -14.56
C ASN A 412 -14.10 -13.65 -14.70
N TRP A 413 -13.56 -12.98 -13.69
CA TRP A 413 -13.28 -11.54 -13.77
C TRP A 413 -12.25 -11.24 -14.86
N PHE A 414 -11.16 -12.01 -14.93
CA PHE A 414 -10.05 -11.83 -15.84
C PHE A 414 -10.50 -12.02 -17.29
N TYR A 415 -11.22 -13.11 -17.58
CA TYR A 415 -11.80 -13.36 -18.90
C TYR A 415 -12.72 -12.22 -19.35
N ARG A 416 -13.58 -11.71 -18.45
CA ARG A 416 -14.44 -10.56 -18.76
C ARG A 416 -13.64 -9.28 -19.00
N THR A 417 -12.61 -9.04 -18.20
CA THR A 417 -11.72 -7.87 -18.36
C THR A 417 -11.03 -7.89 -19.71
N LEU A 418 -10.44 -9.03 -20.12
CA LEU A 418 -9.82 -9.19 -21.44
C LEU A 418 -10.83 -9.06 -22.58
N SER A 419 -12.02 -9.64 -22.42
CA SER A 419 -13.08 -9.55 -23.43
C SER A 419 -13.57 -8.12 -23.64
N ARG A 420 -13.74 -7.36 -22.54
CA ARG A 420 -14.10 -5.94 -22.57
C ARG A 420 -12.99 -5.10 -23.19
N SER A 421 -11.73 -5.37 -22.83
CA SER A 421 -10.56 -4.73 -23.41
C SER A 421 -10.52 -4.90 -24.94
N LYS A 422 -10.67 -6.15 -25.41
CA LYS A 422 -10.74 -6.46 -26.84
C LYS A 422 -11.88 -5.72 -27.54
N LYS A 423 -13.08 -5.73 -26.95
CA LYS A 423 -14.26 -5.02 -27.50
C LYS A 423 -14.04 -3.51 -27.61
N ARG A 424 -13.26 -2.93 -26.70
CA ARG A 424 -12.93 -1.51 -26.65
C ARG A 424 -11.85 -1.11 -27.67
N GLY A 425 -11.26 -2.07 -28.38
CA GLY A 425 -10.26 -1.81 -29.43
C GLY A 425 -8.89 -1.44 -28.88
N VAL A 426 -8.58 -1.84 -27.64
CA VAL A 426 -7.30 -1.52 -26.99
C VAL A 426 -6.16 -2.28 -27.67
N ILE A 427 -5.05 -1.59 -27.92
CA ILE A 427 -3.91 -2.14 -28.65
C ILE A 427 -3.22 -3.23 -27.81
N TRP A 428 -2.84 -2.91 -26.58
CA TRP A 428 -2.12 -3.81 -25.68
C TRP A 428 -2.97 -4.27 -24.50
N ARG A 429 -2.83 -5.55 -24.15
CA ARG A 429 -3.33 -6.14 -22.90
C ARG A 429 -2.12 -6.71 -22.18
N VAL A 430 -1.67 -6.03 -21.13
CA VAL A 430 -0.50 -6.46 -20.35
C VAL A 430 -0.98 -7.04 -19.04
N ILE A 431 -0.41 -8.18 -18.68
CA ILE A 431 -0.77 -8.91 -17.47
C ILE A 431 0.40 -8.75 -16.50
N GLY A 432 0.16 -8.09 -15.37
CA GLY A 432 1.06 -8.12 -14.22
C GLY A 432 0.70 -9.31 -13.35
N ASN A 433 1.60 -10.29 -13.26
CA ASN A 433 1.47 -11.44 -12.39
C ASN A 433 2.79 -11.68 -11.65
N GLN A 434 2.73 -12.56 -10.67
CA GLN A 434 3.82 -12.88 -9.75
C GLN A 434 4.77 -13.91 -10.34
N VAL A 435 4.21 -14.98 -10.91
CA VAL A 435 4.93 -16.19 -11.28
C VAL A 435 5.09 -16.36 -12.78
N MET A 436 6.13 -17.09 -13.18
CA MET A 436 6.48 -17.29 -14.59
C MET A 436 5.37 -18.01 -15.35
N PHE A 437 4.97 -17.42 -16.49
CA PHE A 437 3.87 -17.91 -17.34
C PHE A 437 4.34 -18.78 -18.52
N SER A 438 5.53 -18.49 -19.05
CA SER A 438 6.09 -19.25 -20.17
C SER A 438 6.54 -20.63 -19.73
N ARG A 439 6.35 -21.65 -20.59
CA ARG A 439 6.90 -22.99 -20.36
C ARG A 439 8.42 -22.92 -20.18
N ILE A 440 8.92 -23.46 -19.08
CA ILE A 440 10.37 -23.59 -18.86
C ILE A 440 10.75 -25.04 -19.09
N PHE A 441 11.66 -25.25 -20.05
CA PHE A 441 12.28 -26.56 -20.24
C PHE A 441 13.36 -26.74 -19.18
N GLU A 442 13.04 -27.44 -18.10
CA GLU A 442 14.07 -27.90 -17.17
C GLU A 442 14.70 -29.19 -17.71
N ASN A 443 16.03 -29.17 -17.88
CA ASN A 443 16.82 -30.40 -18.03
C ASN A 443 16.82 -31.15 -16.68
N ASP A 444 16.89 -32.50 -16.75
CA ASP A 444 16.76 -33.56 -15.72
C ASP A 444 17.34 -33.37 -14.30
N HIS A 445 17.91 -32.22 -13.95
CA HIS A 445 18.51 -31.91 -12.66
C HIS A 445 17.64 -31.03 -11.74
N TRP A 446 16.67 -30.31 -12.28
CA TRP A 446 15.76 -29.45 -11.53
C TRP A 446 14.34 -29.82 -11.98
N GLY A 447 13.66 -30.71 -11.26
CA GLY A 447 12.31 -31.13 -11.67
C GLY A 447 11.33 -29.95 -11.69
N THR A 448 10.22 -30.09 -12.43
CA THR A 448 9.18 -29.06 -12.66
C THR A 448 8.99 -28.14 -11.45
N ASN A 449 9.27 -26.84 -11.62
CA ASN A 449 8.96 -25.84 -10.61
C ASN A 449 7.44 -25.70 -10.44
N GLY A 450 6.87 -26.48 -9.51
CA GLY A 450 5.45 -26.45 -9.16
C GLY A 450 4.97 -25.11 -8.57
N ASP A 451 5.90 -24.16 -8.37
CA ASP A 451 5.59 -22.80 -7.96
C ASP A 451 5.31 -21.83 -9.13
N ALA A 452 5.48 -22.24 -10.39
CA ALA A 452 5.17 -21.44 -11.58
C ALA A 452 3.80 -21.80 -12.21
N TRP A 453 3.45 -21.17 -13.34
CA TRP A 453 2.33 -21.63 -14.18
C TRP A 453 2.61 -22.97 -14.88
N ASP A 454 3.81 -23.54 -14.70
CA ASP A 454 4.23 -24.79 -15.32
C ASP A 454 3.38 -25.96 -14.81
N VAL A 455 2.44 -26.35 -15.65
CA VAL A 455 1.78 -27.65 -15.64
C VAL A 455 2.35 -28.42 -16.84
N GLY A 456 3.00 -29.56 -16.58
CA GLY A 456 3.75 -30.33 -17.57
C GLY A 456 2.96 -30.75 -18.81
#